data_AF-A0A537ZSK2-F1
#
_entry.id   AF-A0A537ZSK2-F1
#
_cell.length_a   1.000
_cell.length_b   1.000
_cell.length_c   1.000
_cell.angle_alpha   90.00
_cell.angle_beta   90.00
_cell.angle_gamma   90.00
#
_symmetry.space_group_name_H-M   'P 1'
#
loop_
_entity.id
_entity.type
_entity.pdbx_description
1 polymer ?
#
loop_
_entity_poly.entity_id
_entity_poly.type
_entity_poly.pdbx_seq_one_letter_code
_entity_poly.pdbx_strand_id
1 'polypeptide(L)'
;MGKHVECVLECRPGLVLGRILAQIVNEAHFAVDQGVASAEDCDTAMRLGFNWPRGPFGWGSAIGLGRCAAILDALHRSLGEERYRVSPLLRRRAEAKPPQESS
;
A
#
# COMPACT_ATOMS: atom_id res chain seq x y z
N MET A 1 22.19 14.05 -10.84
CA MET A 1 20.78 13.73 -11.15
C MET A 1 20.75 12.41 -11.90
N GLY A 2 20.65 11.27 -11.19
CA GLY A 2 20.72 9.92 -11.74
C GLY A 2 19.41 9.17 -11.55
N LYS A 3 18.31 9.73 -12.06
CA LYS A 3 17.03 9.00 -12.08
C LYS A 3 17.05 8.12 -13.33
N HIS A 4 17.13 6.81 -13.12
CA HIS A 4 16.81 5.86 -14.19
C HIS A 4 15.32 5.99 -14.49
N VAL A 5 15.01 6.43 -15.72
CA VAL A 5 13.64 6.62 -16.18
C VAL A 5 13.23 5.39 -16.98
N GLU A 6 12.40 4.55 -16.39
CA GLU A 6 11.74 3.48 -17.14
C GLU A 6 10.52 4.05 -17.86
N CYS A 7 10.47 3.85 -19.19
CA CYS A 7 9.34 4.27 -20.01
C CYS A 7 8.17 3.32 -19.72
N VAL A 8 7.13 3.83 -19.06
CA VAL A 8 5.93 3.05 -18.78
C VAL A 8 5.04 3.10 -20.01
N LEU A 9 4.77 1.93 -20.61
CA LEU A 9 4.07 1.79 -21.90
C LEU A 9 2.65 2.38 -21.89
N GLU A 10 2.05 2.62 -20.73
CA GLU A 10 0.79 3.37 -20.57
C GLU A 10 0.73 4.08 -19.20
N CYS A 11 0.30 5.35 -19.15
CA CYS A 11 0.09 6.11 -17.90
C CYS A 11 -1.11 5.58 -17.11
N ARG A 12 -0.96 4.41 -16.49
CA ARG A 12 -1.96 3.80 -15.61
C ARG A 12 -1.80 4.32 -14.16
N PRO A 13 -2.87 4.35 -13.35
CA PRO A 13 -2.81 4.82 -11.97
C PRO A 13 -1.69 4.13 -11.17
N GLY A 14 -0.82 4.94 -10.55
CA GLY A 14 0.30 4.46 -9.74
C GLY A 14 1.56 4.04 -10.51
N LEU A 15 1.54 4.02 -11.86
CA LEU A 15 2.64 3.48 -12.67
C LEU A 15 3.08 2.08 -12.16
N VAL A 16 4.32 1.66 -12.41
CA VAL A 16 4.80 0.33 -11.96
C VAL A 16 4.94 0.28 -10.44
N LEU A 17 5.72 1.20 -9.86
CA LEU A 17 6.07 1.16 -8.44
C LEU A 17 4.87 1.40 -7.52
N GLY A 18 4.04 2.40 -7.81
CA GLY A 18 2.89 2.76 -6.97
C GLY A 18 1.82 1.67 -7.00
N ARG A 19 1.59 1.01 -8.14
CA ARG A 19 0.70 -0.14 -8.25
C ARG A 19 1.18 -1.31 -7.37
N ILE A 20 2.45 -1.69 -7.52
CA ILE A 20 3.04 -2.82 -6.78
C ILE A 20 2.99 -2.55 -5.28
N LEU A 21 3.48 -1.39 -4.84
CA LEU A 21 3.48 -1.02 -3.42
C LEU A 21 2.08 -0.92 -2.84
N ALA A 22 1.12 -0.30 -3.55
CA ALA A 22 -0.25 -0.21 -3.06
C ALA A 22 -0.89 -1.60 -2.87
N GLN A 23 -0.63 -2.56 -3.78
CA GLN A 23 -1.10 -3.93 -3.64
C GLN A 23 -0.45 -4.67 -2.47
N ILE A 24 0.87 -4.52 -2.28
CA ILE A 24 1.56 -5.13 -1.13
C ILE A 24 1.03 -4.57 0.20
N VAL A 25 0.84 -3.25 0.28
CA VAL A 25 0.23 -2.60 1.45
C VAL A 25 -1.19 -3.15 1.69
N ASN A 26 -1.97 -3.30 0.63
CA ASN A 26 -3.33 -3.84 0.71
C ASN A 26 -3.36 -5.28 1.23
N GLU A 27 -2.48 -6.12 0.72
CA GLU A 27 -2.38 -7.53 1.10
C GLU A 27 -1.97 -7.68 2.57
N ALA A 28 -1.00 -6.87 3.03
CA ALA A 28 -0.64 -6.84 4.44
C ALA A 28 -1.81 -6.44 5.34
N HIS A 29 -2.67 -5.51 4.89
CA HIS A 29 -3.89 -5.17 5.64
C HIS A 29 -4.92 -6.31 5.65
N PHE A 30 -5.05 -7.10 4.58
CA PHE A 30 -5.88 -8.31 4.60
C PHE A 30 -5.34 -9.36 5.57
N ALA A 31 -4.03 -9.63 5.54
CA ALA A 31 -3.40 -10.59 6.45
C ALA A 31 -3.65 -10.23 7.93
N VAL A 32 -3.54 -8.94 8.27
CA VAL A 32 -3.84 -8.46 9.62
C VAL A 32 -5.34 -8.55 9.95
N ASP A 33 -6.22 -8.12 9.06
CA ASP A 33 -7.69 -8.16 9.29
C ASP A 33 -8.21 -9.60 9.46
N GLN A 34 -7.54 -10.58 8.83
CA GLN A 34 -7.83 -12.02 8.95
C GLN A 34 -7.12 -12.69 10.13
N GLY A 35 -6.29 -11.97 10.88
CA GLY A 35 -5.55 -12.51 12.03
C GLY A 35 -4.40 -13.46 11.68
N VAL A 36 -3.89 -13.41 10.43
CA VAL A 36 -2.77 -14.24 9.97
C VAL A 36 -1.46 -13.82 10.64
N ALA A 37 -1.26 -12.52 10.85
CA ALA A 37 -0.09 -11.94 11.49
C ALA A 37 -0.43 -10.57 12.10
N SER A 38 0.40 -10.11 13.04
CA SER A 38 0.33 -8.72 13.49
C SER A 38 0.94 -7.77 12.45
N ALA A 39 0.62 -6.48 12.52
CA ALA A 39 1.22 -5.49 11.61
C ALA A 39 2.76 -5.41 11.77
N GLU A 40 3.25 -5.60 12.99
CA GLU A 40 4.68 -5.62 13.30
C GLU A 40 5.36 -6.87 12.72
N ASP A 41 4.72 -8.03 12.82
CA ASP A 41 5.23 -9.28 12.25
C ASP A 41 5.27 -9.20 10.73
N CYS A 42 4.25 -8.63 10.08
CA CYS A 42 4.26 -8.39 8.64
C CYS A 42 5.46 -7.50 8.24
N ASP A 43 5.70 -6.42 8.97
CA ASP A 43 6.82 -5.52 8.68
C ASP A 43 8.17 -6.20 8.90
N THR A 44 8.31 -6.98 9.97
CA THR A 44 9.52 -7.72 10.29
C THR A 44 9.79 -8.84 9.30
N ALA A 45 8.77 -9.61 8.90
CA ALA A 45 8.90 -10.65 7.89
C ALA A 45 9.38 -10.09 6.56
N MET A 46 8.87 -8.94 6.11
CA MET A 46 9.30 -8.34 4.85
C MET A 46 10.70 -7.74 4.92
N ARG A 47 11.09 -7.15 6.06
CA ARG A 47 12.45 -6.65 6.27
C ARG A 47 13.48 -7.78 6.34
N LEU A 48 13.22 -8.83 7.13
CA LEU A 48 14.18 -9.90 7.34
C LEU A 48 14.16 -10.94 6.21
N GLY A 49 12.98 -11.27 5.68
CA GLY A 49 12.81 -12.28 4.64
C GLY A 49 13.17 -11.79 3.24
N PHE A 50 12.86 -10.53 2.92
CA PHE A 50 13.10 -9.96 1.59
C PHE A 50 14.16 -8.86 1.56
N ASN A 51 14.81 -8.59 2.70
CA ASN A 51 15.79 -7.51 2.87
C ASN A 51 15.25 -6.13 2.46
N TRP A 52 13.97 -5.88 2.71
CA TRP A 52 13.38 -4.58 2.41
C TRP A 52 13.83 -3.54 3.44
N PRO A 53 14.10 -2.28 3.02
CA PRO A 53 14.47 -1.22 3.95
C PRO A 53 13.32 -0.86 4.90
N ARG A 54 12.09 -1.20 4.55
CA ARG A 54 10.88 -0.95 5.33
C ARG A 54 9.82 -1.99 5.00
N GLY A 55 9.02 -2.35 6.00
CA GLY A 55 7.89 -3.25 5.81
C GLY A 55 6.68 -2.57 5.16
N PRO A 56 5.66 -3.34 4.75
CA PRO A 56 4.44 -2.85 4.11
C PRO A 56 3.72 -1.75 4.89
N PHE A 57 3.55 -1.87 6.20
CA PHE A 57 2.89 -0.84 7.01
C PHE A 57 3.73 0.43 7.07
N GLY A 58 5.04 0.31 7.29
CA GLY A 58 5.95 1.45 7.23
C GLY A 58 5.96 2.15 5.87
N TRP A 59 5.86 1.41 4.75
CA TRP A 59 5.73 1.98 3.41
C TRP A 59 4.38 2.66 3.22
N GLY A 60 3.28 2.03 3.67
CA GLY A 60 1.95 2.61 3.63
C GLY A 60 1.88 3.95 4.36
N SER A 61 2.50 4.05 5.55
CA SER A 61 2.59 5.31 6.30
C SER A 61 3.46 6.36 5.59
N ALA A 62 4.55 5.96 4.93
CA ALA A 62 5.42 6.89 4.20
C ALA A 62 4.77 7.48 2.95
N ILE A 63 4.00 6.66 2.23
CA ILE A 63 3.32 7.05 0.98
C ILE A 63 2.00 7.76 1.29
N GLY A 64 1.36 7.40 2.40
CA GLY A 64 0.02 7.79 2.80
C GLY A 64 -1.01 6.74 2.43
N LEU A 65 -1.72 6.20 3.44
CA LEU A 65 -2.72 5.13 3.25
C LEU A 65 -3.87 5.56 2.31
N GLY A 66 -4.29 6.84 2.38
CA GLY A 66 -5.28 7.39 1.45
C GLY A 66 -4.82 7.40 0.00
N ARG A 67 -3.52 7.60 -0.26
CA ARG A 67 -2.96 7.51 -1.62
C ARG A 67 -2.92 6.06 -2.09
N CYS A 68 -2.55 5.11 -1.24
CA CYS A 68 -2.61 3.69 -1.57
C CYS A 68 -4.04 3.26 -1.93
N ALA A 69 -5.02 3.63 -1.11
CA ALA A 69 -6.44 3.35 -1.38
C ALA A 69 -6.90 4.00 -2.70
N ALA A 70 -6.52 5.25 -2.97
CA ALA A 70 -6.88 5.93 -4.21
C ALA A 70 -6.30 5.26 -5.47
N ILE A 71 -5.06 4.77 -5.41
CA ILE A 71 -4.43 4.01 -6.51
C ILE A 71 -5.21 2.72 -6.78
N LEU A 72 -5.52 1.96 -5.72
CA LEU A 72 -6.27 0.72 -5.81
C LEU A 72 -7.69 0.94 -6.36
N ASP A 73 -8.40 1.95 -5.86
CA ASP A 73 -9.72 2.32 -6.36
C ASP A 73 -9.68 2.73 -7.84
N ALA A 74 -8.64 3.46 -8.26
CA ALA A 74 -8.46 3.83 -9.67
C ALA A 74 -8.13 2.60 -10.55
N LEU A 75 -7.35 1.64 -10.05
CA LEU A 75 -7.08 0.37 -10.74
C LEU A 75 -8.33 -0.50 -10.83
N HIS A 76 -9.10 -0.60 -9.75
CA HIS A 76 -10.35 -1.35 -9.71
C HIS A 76 -11.39 -0.75 -10.68
N ARG A 77 -11.55 0.58 -10.70
CA ARG A 77 -12.44 1.26 -11.66
C ARG A 77 -12.01 1.12 -13.11
N SER A 78 -10.71 1.13 -13.39
CA SER A 78 -10.20 1.09 -14.77
C SER A 78 -10.14 -0.32 -15.36
N LEU A 79 -9.91 -1.34 -14.52
CA LEU A 79 -9.76 -2.73 -14.96
C LEU A 79 -10.97 -3.60 -14.64
N GLY A 80 -11.83 -3.20 -13.69
CA GLY A 80 -12.98 -3.99 -13.24
C GLY A 80 -12.61 -5.27 -12.49
N GLU A 81 -11.34 -5.42 -12.08
CA GLU A 81 -10.84 -6.65 -11.48
C GLU A 81 -10.88 -6.60 -9.96
N GLU A 82 -11.41 -7.66 -9.35
CA GLU A 82 -11.58 -7.77 -7.89
C GLU A 82 -10.25 -7.79 -7.12
N ARG A 83 -9.13 -8.19 -7.77
CA ARG A 83 -7.80 -8.16 -7.14
C ARG A 83 -7.37 -6.77 -6.64
N TYR A 84 -7.97 -5.71 -7.17
CA TYR A 84 -7.70 -4.34 -6.75
C TYR A 84 -8.64 -3.84 -5.65
N ARG A 85 -9.54 -4.68 -5.13
CA ARG A 85 -10.40 -4.28 -4.02
C ARG A 85 -9.57 -3.86 -2.82
N VAL A 86 -9.83 -2.65 -2.32
CA VAL A 86 -9.21 -2.13 -1.10
C VAL A 86 -9.68 -2.95 0.11
N SER A 87 -8.73 -3.36 0.94
CA SER A 87 -8.99 -4.04 2.21
C SER A 87 -9.87 -3.17 3.11
N PRO A 88 -10.88 -3.75 3.80
CA PRO A 88 -11.71 -3.02 4.75
C PRO A 88 -10.88 -2.30 5.82
N LEU A 89 -9.83 -2.94 6.33
CA LEU A 89 -8.92 -2.33 7.32
C LEU A 89 -8.14 -1.16 6.73
N LEU A 90 -7.63 -1.31 5.50
CA LEU A 90 -6.91 -0.21 4.82
C LEU A 90 -7.84 0.99 4.60
N ARG A 91 -9.09 0.75 4.16
CA ARG A 91 -10.07 1.82 3.96
C ARG A 91 -10.38 2.56 5.26
N ARG A 92 -10.68 1.81 6.34
CA ARG A 92 -10.91 2.40 7.68
C ARG A 92 -9.73 3.24 8.16
N ARG A 93 -8.49 2.75 7.99
CA ARG A 93 -7.28 3.47 8.40
C ARG A 93 -6.96 4.67 7.52
N ALA A 94 -7.31 4.63 6.23
CA ALA A 94 -7.14 5.75 5.32
C ALA A 94 -8.12 6.90 5.63
N GLU A 95 -9.31 6.57 6.13
CA GLU A 95 -10.35 7.52 6.51
C GLU A 95 -10.16 8.07 7.94
N ALA A 96 -9.42 7.34 8.79
CA ALA A 96 -9.05 7.81 10.12
C ALA A 96 -8.15 9.05 10.02
N LYS A 97 -8.63 10.19 10.53
CA LYS A 97 -7.83 11.42 10.64
C LYS A 97 -6.59 11.13 11.49
N PRO A 98 -5.38 11.58 11.10
CA PRO A 98 -4.23 11.48 12.00
C PRO A 98 -4.57 12.19 13.33
N PRO A 99 -4.12 11.68 14.48
CA PRO A 99 -4.27 12.39 15.73
C PRO A 99 -3.74 13.81 15.56
N GLN A 100 -4.58 14.81 15.85
CA GLN A 100 -4.15 16.20 15.91
C GLN A 100 -3.13 16.27 17.05
N GLU A 101 -1.85 16.47 16.73
CA GLU A 101 -0.86 16.81 17.76
C GLU A 101 -1.32 18.13 18.39
N SER A 102 -1.84 18.03 19.61
CA SER A 102 -2.14 19.17 20.47
C SER A 102 -0.83 19.86 20.87
N SER A 103 -0.78 21.17 20.57
CA SER A 103 0.18 22.23 20.92
C SER A 103 1.35 21.91 21.85
#